data_AF-A0A3Q3IUW5-F1
#
_entry.id   AF-A0A3Q3IUW5-F1
#
_cell.length_a   1.000
_cell.length_b   1.000
_cell.length_c   1.000
_cell.angle_alpha   90.00
_cell.angle_beta   90.00
_cell.angle_gamma   90.00
#
_symmetry.space_group_name_H-M   'P 1'
#
loop_
_entity.id
_entity.type
_entity.pdbx_description
1 polymer ?
#
loop_
_entity_poly.entity_id
_entity_poly.type
_entity_poly.pdbx_seq_one_letter_code
_entity_poly.pdbx_strand_id
1 'polypeptide(L)'
;MSPHKDIKFPPLTPSQKQRLTTDHSAQKCTLPTSKESQEEESVKAVFAQPSSARKLSWTGSSYIYASPGRKPQLLMQLESYVKKRLHMINPHEPEYQELKLQVYRKVFGCFIKEFKTYQPLLSAIKKEYENTLAYQQNQIRELKPLRSHLRLVTEECDRKILAHWEEEHTEIGALKREKQELQRNIDAMREKEKAMQAVVDHLQSELSNQYVKYRYECEARKLLIWQLNEQTRGSAKEEHSAYENAEEEKDPVELQLSLKVCQEDLTKVQEELNRMKAEYWDVVPQLKCDTLEQTHRQTLLQLKTLQGDFNCLKREYDTLLELHKRGKVHAEIHDSTTLQDSPEDSIPS
;
A
#
# COMPACT_ATOMS: atom_id res chain seq x y z
N MET A 1 -5.06 27.68 -37.41
CA MET A 1 -3.63 27.84 -37.07
C MET A 1 -3.35 26.96 -35.87
N SER A 2 -2.83 25.74 -36.10
CA SER A 2 -2.47 24.81 -35.03
C SER A 2 -1.08 25.12 -34.50
N PRO A 3 -0.84 24.98 -33.18
CA PRO A 3 0.50 24.70 -32.68
C PRO A 3 0.53 23.30 -32.06
N HIS A 4 1.18 22.37 -32.74
CA HIS A 4 1.73 21.17 -32.10
C HIS A 4 2.89 21.62 -31.19
N LYS A 5 2.84 21.23 -29.91
CA LYS A 5 4.00 21.28 -29.02
C LYS A 5 4.34 19.84 -28.62
N ASP A 6 5.44 19.36 -29.16
CA ASP A 6 6.06 18.09 -28.80
C ASP A 6 6.57 18.14 -27.36
N ILE A 7 5.98 17.35 -26.48
CA ILE A 7 6.46 17.14 -25.11
C ILE A 7 7.51 16.03 -25.17
N LYS A 8 8.79 16.40 -25.07
CA LYS A 8 9.89 15.44 -24.87
C LYS A 8 9.89 14.96 -23.42
N PHE A 9 9.67 13.66 -23.21
CA PHE A 9 9.89 13.01 -21.92
C PHE A 9 11.39 12.70 -21.71
N PRO A 10 11.87 12.71 -20.46
CA PRO A 10 13.25 12.33 -20.13
C PRO A 10 13.51 10.83 -20.40
N PRO A 11 14.78 10.44 -20.66
CA PRO A 11 15.11 9.05 -20.93
C PRO A 11 14.96 8.16 -19.68
N LEU A 12 14.33 7.01 -19.87
CA LEU A 12 14.09 6.00 -18.82
C LEU A 12 15.41 5.39 -18.34
N THR A 13 15.55 5.23 -17.02
CA THR A 13 16.69 4.58 -16.39
C THR A 13 16.70 3.07 -16.67
N PRO A 14 17.89 2.42 -16.71
CA PRO A 14 18.01 1.00 -17.06
C PRO A 14 17.18 0.03 -16.20
N SER A 15 16.80 0.42 -14.97
CA SER A 15 15.91 -0.38 -14.10
C SER A 15 14.47 -0.51 -14.62
N GLN A 16 13.99 0.41 -15.47
CA GLN A 16 12.63 0.38 -16.02
C GLN A 16 12.52 -0.49 -17.28
N LYS A 17 13.63 -0.78 -17.97
CA LYS A 17 13.64 -1.68 -19.14
C LYS A 17 13.49 -3.16 -18.76
N GLN A 18 13.89 -3.54 -17.55
CA GLN A 18 13.77 -4.94 -17.10
C GLN A 18 12.35 -5.35 -16.71
N ARG A 19 11.45 -4.39 -16.45
CA ARG A 19 10.07 -4.70 -16.01
C ARG A 19 9.07 -4.91 -17.17
N LEU A 20 9.46 -4.61 -18.41
CA LEU A 20 8.60 -4.76 -19.59
C LEU A 20 8.86 -6.04 -20.39
N THR A 21 9.94 -6.77 -20.09
CA THR A 21 10.28 -8.02 -20.78
C THR A 21 9.81 -9.28 -20.04
N THR A 22 9.25 -9.16 -18.85
CA THR A 22 8.85 -10.32 -18.03
C THR A 22 7.37 -10.73 -18.19
N ASP A 23 6.54 -9.89 -18.84
CA ASP A 23 5.09 -10.13 -18.94
C ASP A 23 4.63 -10.93 -20.18
N HIS A 24 5.56 -11.44 -21.01
CA HIS A 24 5.21 -12.19 -22.23
C HIS A 24 5.62 -13.68 -22.25
N SER A 25 6.06 -14.27 -21.12
CA SER A 25 6.52 -15.67 -21.11
C SER A 25 5.70 -16.64 -20.24
N ALA A 26 4.66 -16.17 -19.55
CA ALA A 26 3.85 -17.04 -18.67
C ALA A 26 2.61 -17.58 -19.39
N GLN A 27 2.77 -18.32 -20.49
CA GLN A 27 1.69 -19.18 -21.01
C GLN A 27 2.27 -20.33 -21.85
N LYS A 28 2.55 -21.46 -21.18
CA LYS A 28 2.31 -22.83 -21.68
C LYS A 28 2.71 -23.86 -20.62
N CYS A 29 1.70 -24.46 -20.00
CA CYS A 29 1.83 -25.74 -19.30
C CYS A 29 1.61 -26.89 -20.29
N THR A 30 2.59 -27.77 -20.46
CA THR A 30 2.36 -29.19 -20.79
C THR A 30 3.58 -30.04 -20.37
N LEU A 31 3.35 -31.01 -19.48
CA LEU A 31 4.21 -32.16 -19.12
C LEU A 31 3.92 -33.33 -20.10
N PRO A 32 4.64 -34.48 -20.09
CA PRO A 32 6.07 -34.69 -20.41
C PRO A 32 6.28 -35.88 -21.39
N THR A 33 7.44 -36.02 -22.05
CA THR A 33 7.88 -37.34 -22.55
C THR A 33 9.39 -37.47 -22.74
N SER A 34 9.94 -38.50 -22.10
CA SER A 34 11.04 -39.41 -22.48
C SER A 34 12.16 -38.99 -23.45
N LYS A 35 13.39 -39.28 -22.98
CA LYS A 35 14.58 -39.81 -23.71
C LYS A 35 15.18 -38.85 -24.77
N GLU A 36 16.47 -38.82 -25.11
CA GLU A 36 17.67 -39.63 -24.86
C GLU A 36 18.85 -38.74 -25.31
N SER A 37 20.04 -38.99 -24.74
CA SER A 37 21.36 -38.93 -25.39
C SER A 37 21.98 -37.61 -25.90
N GLN A 38 23.16 -37.33 -25.33
CA GLN A 38 24.45 -36.93 -25.98
C GLN A 38 24.51 -35.54 -26.66
N GLU A 39 25.52 -34.68 -26.54
CA GLU A 39 27.00 -34.75 -26.50
C GLU A 39 27.53 -33.50 -25.72
N GLU A 40 28.57 -33.63 -24.87
CA GLU A 40 29.96 -33.11 -25.06
C GLU A 40 30.06 -31.58 -25.32
N GLU A 41 30.91 -30.77 -24.68
CA GLU A 41 32.22 -30.98 -24.09
C GLU A 41 32.66 -29.78 -23.21
N SER A 42 33.57 -30.04 -22.27
CA SER A 42 34.70 -29.19 -21.85
C SER A 42 34.45 -27.96 -20.97
N VAL A 43 34.89 -28.00 -19.70
CA VAL A 43 36.19 -27.42 -19.25
C VAL A 43 36.63 -28.03 -17.91
N LYS A 44 37.83 -28.65 -17.95
CA LYS A 44 38.83 -28.98 -16.92
C LYS A 44 38.59 -28.52 -15.45
N ALA A 45 38.65 -29.49 -14.55
CA ALA A 45 39.33 -29.37 -13.26
C ALA A 45 40.18 -30.62 -12.99
N VAL A 46 41.38 -30.36 -12.49
CA VAL A 46 42.55 -31.24 -12.37
C VAL A 46 42.30 -32.37 -11.38
N PHE A 47 42.36 -33.62 -11.85
CA PHE A 47 42.56 -34.80 -11.00
C PHE A 47 43.85 -35.50 -11.42
N ALA A 48 44.66 -35.81 -10.41
CA ALA A 48 45.93 -36.51 -10.53
C ALA A 48 45.78 -37.86 -11.26
N GLN A 49 46.75 -38.15 -12.12
CA GLN A 49 46.84 -39.40 -12.88
C GLN A 49 46.79 -40.64 -11.97
N PRO A 50 46.02 -41.70 -12.32
CA PRO A 50 46.32 -43.04 -11.85
C PRO A 50 47.46 -43.61 -12.70
N SER A 51 48.58 -43.88 -12.04
CA SER A 51 49.69 -44.61 -12.64
C SER A 51 49.24 -46.00 -13.07
N SER A 52 49.61 -46.38 -14.30
CA SER A 52 49.87 -47.73 -14.80
C SER A 52 49.28 -48.88 -13.95
N ALA A 53 48.22 -49.49 -14.46
CA ALA A 53 47.75 -50.80 -14.06
C ALA A 53 48.84 -51.85 -14.34
N ARG A 54 49.81 -51.95 -13.42
CA ARG A 54 50.66 -53.13 -13.31
C ARG A 54 49.76 -54.22 -12.72
N LYS A 55 49.35 -55.18 -13.55
CA LYS A 55 48.77 -56.46 -13.11
C LYS A 55 49.74 -57.08 -12.11
N LEU A 56 49.54 -56.80 -10.82
CA LEU A 56 50.05 -57.62 -9.75
C LEU A 56 49.10 -58.81 -9.69
N SER A 57 49.43 -59.84 -10.47
CA SER A 57 48.99 -61.19 -10.16
C SER A 57 49.40 -61.46 -8.71
N TRP A 58 48.44 -61.42 -7.79
CA TRP A 58 48.60 -61.99 -6.46
C TRP A 58 48.63 -63.52 -6.59
N THR A 59 49.70 -64.03 -7.17
CA THR A 59 50.18 -65.38 -6.92
C THR A 59 50.93 -65.33 -5.60
N GLY A 60 50.42 -66.05 -4.60
CA GLY A 60 51.13 -66.33 -3.36
C GLY A 60 50.73 -65.45 -2.18
N SER A 61 49.60 -65.76 -1.56
CA SER A 61 49.47 -65.60 -0.11
C SER A 61 48.91 -66.91 0.44
N SER A 62 49.82 -67.84 0.71
CA SER A 62 49.48 -68.99 1.53
C SER A 62 49.19 -68.45 2.93
N TYR A 63 47.96 -68.65 3.38
CA TYR A 63 47.64 -68.54 4.79
C TYR A 63 48.44 -69.62 5.52
N ILE A 64 49.56 -69.26 6.13
CA ILE A 64 50.40 -70.22 6.90
C ILE A 64 49.66 -70.76 8.15
N TYR A 65 48.44 -70.30 8.47
CA TYR A 65 47.65 -70.79 9.59
C TYR A 65 46.20 -71.22 9.30
N ALA A 66 45.77 -71.30 8.03
CA ALA A 66 44.43 -71.80 7.70
C ALA A 66 44.45 -72.69 6.45
N SER A 67 44.03 -73.95 6.62
CA SER A 67 43.96 -74.95 5.55
C SER A 67 43.12 -74.43 4.36
N PRO A 68 43.55 -74.63 3.10
CA PRO A 68 42.84 -74.15 1.92
C PRO A 68 41.42 -74.76 1.87
N GLY A 69 40.40 -73.94 2.08
CA GLY A 69 38.99 -74.32 1.89
C GLY A 69 38.12 -74.45 3.14
N ARG A 70 38.65 -74.27 4.36
CA ARG A 70 37.80 -74.25 5.57
C ARG A 70 37.66 -72.83 6.13
N LYS A 71 36.47 -72.25 5.93
CA LYS A 71 36.10 -70.97 6.55
C LYS A 71 36.06 -71.10 8.07
N PRO A 72 36.65 -70.15 8.85
CA PRO A 72 36.59 -70.19 10.30
C PRO A 72 35.13 -70.25 10.79
N GLN A 73 34.85 -71.13 11.77
CA GLN A 73 33.49 -71.36 12.28
C GLN A 73 32.84 -70.06 12.80
N LEU A 74 33.62 -69.22 13.49
CA LEU A 74 33.20 -67.90 13.96
C LEU A 74 32.72 -67.00 12.81
N LEU A 75 33.47 -66.96 11.70
CA LEU A 75 33.13 -66.13 10.54
C LEU A 75 31.84 -66.61 9.87
N MET A 76 31.64 -67.93 9.77
CA MET A 76 30.43 -68.53 9.24
C MET A 76 29.19 -68.23 10.11
N GLN A 77 29.35 -68.27 11.44
CA GLN A 77 28.30 -67.91 12.39
C GLN A 77 27.93 -66.43 12.28
N LEU A 78 28.92 -65.53 12.28
CA LEU A 78 28.68 -64.08 12.18
C LEU A 78 28.00 -63.70 10.85
N GLU A 79 28.42 -64.28 9.73
CA GLU A 79 27.76 -64.02 8.44
C GLU A 79 26.33 -64.54 8.37
N SER A 80 26.07 -65.73 8.92
CA SER A 80 24.71 -66.26 9.00
C SER A 80 23.82 -65.39 9.88
N TYR A 81 24.38 -64.84 10.97
CA TYR A 81 23.70 -63.92 11.87
C TYR A 81 23.38 -62.59 11.21
N VAL A 82 24.33 -61.98 10.48
CA VAL A 82 24.09 -60.76 9.70
C VAL A 82 22.99 -60.98 8.67
N LYS A 83 23.06 -62.05 7.87
CA LYS A 83 22.05 -62.35 6.85
C LYS A 83 20.65 -62.50 7.45
N LYS A 84 20.52 -63.25 8.54
CA LYS A 84 19.24 -63.43 9.26
C LYS A 84 18.73 -62.12 9.82
N ARG A 85 19.57 -61.34 10.51
CA ARG A 85 19.17 -60.06 11.12
C ARG A 85 18.81 -59.01 10.09
N LEU A 86 19.55 -58.90 8.99
CA LEU A 86 19.23 -57.96 7.90
C LEU A 86 17.92 -58.32 7.19
N HIS A 87 17.61 -59.62 7.05
CA HIS A 87 16.34 -60.05 6.45
C HIS A 87 15.13 -59.76 7.35
N MET A 88 15.34 -59.55 8.65
CA MET A 88 14.28 -59.16 9.60
C MET A 88 14.03 -57.65 9.63
N ILE A 89 14.93 -56.82 9.10
CA ILE A 89 14.75 -55.35 9.10
C ILE A 89 13.97 -54.96 7.84
N ASN A 90 12.91 -54.17 8.01
CA ASN A 90 12.09 -53.70 6.90
C ASN A 90 12.80 -52.60 6.10
N PRO A 91 12.99 -52.76 4.77
CA PRO A 91 13.61 -51.74 3.92
C PRO A 91 12.89 -50.40 3.85
N HIS A 92 11.58 -50.35 4.17
CA HIS A 92 10.77 -49.14 4.12
C HIS A 92 10.75 -48.32 5.41
N GLU A 93 11.45 -48.76 6.45
CA GLU A 93 11.51 -48.05 7.71
C GLU A 93 12.45 -46.83 7.62
N PRO A 94 12.08 -45.65 8.12
CA PRO A 94 12.92 -44.45 8.05
C PRO A 94 14.26 -44.62 8.79
N GLU A 95 14.32 -45.53 9.77
CA GLU A 95 15.53 -45.88 10.52
C GLU A 95 16.27 -47.10 9.94
N TYR A 96 15.90 -47.59 8.75
CA TYR A 96 16.49 -48.78 8.15
C TYR A 96 18.02 -48.75 8.11
N GLN A 97 18.62 -47.61 7.77
CA GLN A 97 20.07 -47.46 7.71
C GLN A 97 20.72 -47.49 9.11
N GLU A 98 20.07 -46.90 10.12
CA GLU A 98 20.51 -46.89 11.52
C GLU A 98 20.44 -48.31 12.11
N LEU A 99 19.33 -49.03 11.87
CA LEU A 99 19.12 -50.42 12.29
C LEU A 99 20.11 -51.37 11.63
N LYS A 100 20.35 -51.20 10.32
CA LYS A 100 21.37 -51.95 9.57
C LYS A 100 22.76 -51.73 10.15
N LEU A 101 23.14 -50.47 10.41
CA LEU A 101 24.41 -50.11 11.01
C LEU A 101 24.56 -50.72 12.42
N GLN A 102 23.49 -50.77 13.20
CA GLN A 102 23.49 -51.38 14.54
C GLN A 102 23.82 -52.88 14.51
N VAL A 103 23.30 -53.62 13.51
CA VAL A 103 23.61 -55.05 13.33
C VAL A 103 25.09 -55.24 13.01
N TYR A 104 25.65 -54.45 12.10
CA TYR A 104 27.07 -54.50 11.77
C TYR A 104 27.97 -54.07 12.94
N ARG A 105 27.57 -53.04 13.73
CA ARG A 105 28.29 -52.59 14.93
C ARG A 105 28.37 -53.69 15.99
N LYS A 106 27.28 -54.42 16.21
CA LYS A 106 27.23 -55.58 17.12
C LYS A 106 28.14 -56.71 16.66
N VAL A 107 28.06 -57.07 15.38
CA VAL A 107 28.89 -58.14 14.77
C VAL A 107 30.37 -57.80 14.77
N PHE A 108 30.72 -56.55 14.44
CA PHE A 108 32.10 -56.07 14.50
C PHE A 108 32.63 -56.05 15.94
N GLY A 109 31.80 -55.69 16.92
CA GLY A 109 32.14 -55.80 18.33
C GLY A 109 32.43 -57.24 18.78
N CYS A 110 31.61 -58.21 18.35
CA CYS A 110 31.86 -59.64 18.57
C CYS A 110 33.16 -60.09 17.89
N PHE A 111 33.39 -59.67 16.66
CA PHE A 111 34.61 -59.99 15.91
C PHE A 111 35.87 -59.47 16.64
N ILE A 112 35.89 -58.21 17.07
CA ILE A 112 37.04 -57.62 17.77
C ILE A 112 37.39 -58.35 19.07
N LYS A 113 36.38 -58.84 19.82
CA LYS A 113 36.59 -59.56 21.08
C LYS A 113 37.37 -60.86 20.92
N GLU A 114 37.27 -61.51 19.76
CA GLU A 114 37.92 -62.78 19.46
C GLU A 114 39.39 -62.60 18.99
N PHE A 115 39.74 -61.43 18.43
CA PHE A 115 41.10 -61.13 17.94
C PHE A 115 41.98 -60.45 18.99
N LYS A 116 42.43 -61.19 20.01
CA LYS A 116 43.16 -60.64 21.17
C LYS A 116 44.40 -59.79 20.83
N THR A 117 45.20 -60.19 19.85
CA THR A 117 46.45 -59.49 19.47
C THR A 117 46.21 -58.13 18.81
N TYR A 118 45.17 -58.03 17.97
CA TYR A 118 44.84 -56.81 17.22
C TYR A 118 43.69 -56.02 17.85
N GLN A 119 43.15 -56.49 18.97
CA GLN A 119 42.00 -55.92 19.65
C GLN A 119 42.17 -54.43 20.00
N PRO A 120 43.32 -53.95 20.55
CA PRO A 120 43.49 -52.53 20.87
C PRO A 120 43.38 -51.63 19.64
N LEU A 121 44.02 -52.02 18.53
CA LEU A 121 43.99 -51.27 17.28
C LEU A 121 42.59 -51.24 16.66
N LEU A 122 41.93 -52.40 16.54
CA LEU A 122 40.58 -52.48 15.97
C LEU A 122 39.54 -51.77 16.85
N SER A 123 39.71 -51.79 18.18
CA SER A 123 38.85 -51.04 19.11
C SER A 123 39.05 -49.53 18.98
N ALA A 124 40.30 -49.08 18.81
CA ALA A 124 40.60 -47.66 18.56
C ALA A 124 39.98 -47.18 17.25
N ILE A 125 40.14 -47.95 16.17
CA ILE A 125 39.52 -47.65 14.86
C ILE A 125 37.99 -47.60 14.99
N LYS A 126 37.37 -48.59 15.65
CA LYS A 126 35.93 -48.61 15.91
C LYS A 126 35.48 -47.36 16.69
N LYS A 127 36.25 -46.95 17.71
CA LYS A 127 35.95 -45.77 18.53
C LYS A 127 35.97 -44.49 17.70
N GLU A 128 36.96 -44.30 16.83
CA GLU A 128 37.04 -43.12 15.96
C GLU A 128 35.84 -43.00 15.00
N TYR A 129 35.42 -44.11 14.39
CA TYR A 129 34.21 -44.11 13.56
C TYR A 129 32.95 -43.85 14.38
N GLU A 130 32.83 -44.41 15.57
CA GLU A 130 31.69 -44.17 16.47
C GLU A 130 31.63 -42.71 16.94
N ASN A 131 32.77 -42.09 17.23
CA ASN A 131 32.88 -40.68 17.56
C ASN A 131 32.44 -39.80 16.38
N THR A 132 32.91 -40.12 15.17
CA THR A 132 32.57 -39.38 13.95
C THR A 132 31.08 -39.47 13.64
N LEU A 133 30.48 -40.65 13.80
CA LEU A 133 29.03 -40.85 13.62
C LEU A 133 28.22 -40.06 14.66
N ALA A 134 28.63 -40.08 15.92
CA ALA A 134 27.97 -39.30 16.97
C ALA A 134 28.05 -37.79 16.69
N TYR A 135 29.20 -37.30 16.22
CA TYR A 135 29.37 -35.92 15.79
C TYR A 135 28.41 -35.55 14.64
N GLN A 136 28.30 -36.39 13.61
CA GLN A 136 27.38 -36.16 12.49
C GLN A 136 25.91 -36.19 12.94
N GLN A 137 25.53 -37.11 13.83
CA GLN A 137 24.17 -37.16 14.37
C GLN A 137 23.81 -35.90 15.17
N ASN A 138 24.76 -35.36 15.93
CA ASN A 138 24.57 -34.09 16.65
C ASN A 138 24.37 -32.92 15.68
N GLN A 139 25.19 -32.82 14.62
CA GLN A 139 25.03 -31.81 13.57
C GLN A 139 23.65 -31.90 12.87
N ILE A 140 23.17 -33.11 12.59
CA ILE A 140 21.83 -33.31 12.01
C ILE A 140 20.74 -32.89 13.01
N ARG A 141 20.92 -33.15 14.30
CA ARG A 141 19.97 -32.78 15.35
C ARG A 141 19.84 -31.26 15.48
N GLU A 142 20.94 -30.52 15.36
CA GLU A 142 20.96 -29.05 15.37
C GLU A 142 20.31 -28.44 14.11
N LEU A 143 20.38 -29.14 12.97
CA LEU A 143 19.75 -28.67 11.73
C LEU A 143 18.22 -28.70 11.77
N LYS A 144 17.64 -29.60 12.57
CA LYS A 144 16.18 -29.77 12.70
C LYS A 144 15.46 -28.52 13.26
N PRO A 145 15.87 -27.93 14.40
CA PRO A 145 15.27 -26.69 14.90
C PRO A 145 15.53 -25.49 13.97
N LEU A 146 16.67 -25.45 13.28
CA LEU A 146 16.96 -24.40 12.32
C LEU A 146 15.96 -24.40 11.15
N ARG A 147 15.59 -25.58 10.64
CA ARG A 147 14.56 -25.72 9.60
C ARG A 147 13.18 -25.25 10.08
N SER A 148 12.81 -25.51 11.34
CA SER A 148 11.56 -24.97 11.89
C SER A 148 11.60 -23.46 12.07
N HIS A 149 12.73 -22.92 12.54
CA HIS A 149 12.89 -21.47 12.68
C HIS A 149 12.82 -20.76 11.31
N LEU A 150 13.51 -21.31 10.30
CA LEU A 150 13.43 -20.79 8.93
C LEU A 150 11.99 -20.74 8.43
N ARG A 151 11.21 -21.82 8.65
CA ARG A 151 9.80 -21.88 8.25
C ARG A 151 8.97 -20.78 8.94
N LEU A 152 9.13 -20.59 10.24
CA LEU A 152 8.44 -19.55 10.99
C LEU A 152 8.78 -18.14 10.48
N VAL A 153 10.06 -17.88 10.21
CA VAL A 153 10.51 -16.60 9.66
C VAL A 153 9.94 -16.39 8.25
N THR A 154 9.89 -17.42 7.42
CA THR A 154 9.24 -17.34 6.10
C THR A 154 7.76 -17.01 6.23
N GLU A 155 7.02 -17.71 7.11
CA GLU A 155 5.61 -17.43 7.36
C GLU A 155 5.37 -16.00 7.89
N GLU A 156 6.27 -15.50 8.76
CA GLU A 156 6.19 -14.13 9.26
C GLU A 156 6.45 -13.09 8.16
N CYS A 157 7.44 -13.34 7.29
CA CYS A 157 7.71 -12.51 6.13
C CYS A 157 6.52 -12.49 5.17
N ASP A 158 5.95 -13.64 4.85
CA ASP A 158 4.77 -13.74 3.99
C ASP A 158 3.57 -12.96 4.57
N ARG A 159 3.36 -13.07 5.89
CA ARG A 159 2.33 -12.28 6.59
C ARG A 159 2.57 -10.78 6.50
N LYS A 160 3.82 -10.32 6.68
CA LYS A 160 4.18 -8.89 6.56
C LYS A 160 3.98 -8.39 5.14
N ILE A 161 4.37 -9.19 4.15
CA ILE A 161 4.16 -8.87 2.74
C ILE A 161 2.65 -8.68 2.49
N LEU A 162 1.82 -9.66 2.86
CA LEU A 162 0.36 -9.58 2.67
C LEU A 162 -0.27 -8.38 3.38
N ALA A 163 0.16 -8.06 4.60
CA ALA A 163 -0.33 -6.89 5.33
C ALA A 163 0.00 -5.58 4.58
N HIS A 164 1.22 -5.44 4.07
CA HIS A 164 1.59 -4.28 3.27
C HIS A 164 0.80 -4.21 1.95
N TRP A 165 0.56 -5.33 1.28
CA TRP A 165 -0.29 -5.34 0.07
C TRP A 165 -1.71 -4.85 0.35
N GLU A 166 -2.32 -5.26 1.47
CA GLU A 166 -3.65 -4.80 1.85
C GLU A 166 -3.65 -3.30 2.16
N GLU A 167 -2.67 -2.82 2.94
CA GLU A 167 -2.50 -1.38 3.22
C GLU A 167 -2.36 -0.57 1.92
N GLU A 168 -1.45 -0.96 1.03
CA GLU A 168 -1.26 -0.30 -0.27
C GLU A 168 -2.53 -0.32 -1.12
N HIS A 169 -3.27 -1.45 -1.14
CA HIS A 169 -4.52 -1.53 -1.87
C HIS A 169 -5.59 -0.58 -1.32
N THR A 170 -5.72 -0.48 0.01
CA THR A 170 -6.65 0.45 0.64
C THR A 170 -6.28 1.91 0.37
N GLU A 171 -4.98 2.24 0.42
CA GLU A 171 -4.46 3.58 0.14
C GLU A 171 -4.67 3.97 -1.34
N ILE A 172 -4.31 3.09 -2.27
CA ILE A 172 -4.57 3.29 -3.70
C ILE A 172 -6.07 3.50 -3.96
N GLY A 173 -6.92 2.73 -3.28
CA GLY A 173 -8.37 2.90 -3.35
C GLY A 173 -8.85 4.27 -2.85
N ALA A 174 -8.26 4.77 -1.76
CA ALA A 174 -8.56 6.10 -1.20
C ALA A 174 -8.10 7.22 -2.14
N LEU A 175 -6.84 7.17 -2.60
CA LEU A 175 -6.26 8.15 -3.52
C LEU A 175 -7.02 8.20 -4.85
N LYS A 176 -7.49 7.05 -5.35
CA LYS A 176 -8.30 7.01 -6.58
C LYS A 176 -9.65 7.70 -6.39
N ARG A 177 -10.30 7.53 -5.24
CA ARG A 177 -11.56 8.23 -4.91
C ARG A 177 -11.34 9.73 -4.79
N GLU A 178 -10.29 10.15 -4.09
CA GLU A 178 -9.94 11.56 -3.95
C GLU A 178 -9.61 12.20 -5.29
N LYS A 179 -8.82 11.54 -6.14
CA LYS A 179 -8.53 12.01 -7.50
C LYS A 179 -9.82 12.24 -8.31
N GLN A 180 -10.77 11.31 -8.23
CA GLN A 180 -12.05 11.47 -8.93
C GLN A 180 -12.84 12.66 -8.39
N GLU A 181 -12.83 12.86 -7.08
CA GLU A 181 -13.53 13.97 -6.46
C GLU A 181 -12.91 15.33 -6.83
N LEU A 182 -11.58 15.44 -6.77
CA LEU A 182 -10.86 16.62 -7.23
C LEU A 182 -11.13 16.91 -8.70
N GLN A 183 -11.21 15.88 -9.55
CA GLN A 183 -11.56 16.05 -10.95
C GLN A 183 -12.97 16.62 -11.13
N ARG A 184 -13.97 16.11 -10.40
CA ARG A 184 -15.34 16.66 -10.41
C ARG A 184 -15.36 18.12 -9.96
N ASN A 185 -14.60 18.46 -8.94
CA ASN A 185 -14.49 19.83 -8.44
C ASN A 185 -13.86 20.77 -9.47
N ILE A 186 -12.81 20.33 -10.16
CA ILE A 186 -12.21 21.10 -11.27
C ILE A 186 -13.24 21.34 -12.37
N ASP A 187 -13.96 20.30 -12.78
CA ASP A 187 -14.97 20.43 -13.84
C ASP A 187 -16.10 21.37 -13.42
N ALA A 188 -16.60 21.25 -12.18
CA ALA A 188 -17.61 22.16 -11.63
C ALA A 188 -17.13 23.62 -11.58
N MET A 189 -15.87 23.86 -11.21
CA MET A 189 -15.29 25.21 -11.20
C MET A 189 -15.11 25.77 -12.61
N ARG A 190 -14.71 24.93 -13.58
CA ARG A 190 -14.62 25.32 -14.99
C ARG A 190 -15.98 25.69 -15.57
N GLU A 191 -17.03 24.96 -15.22
CA GLU A 191 -18.38 25.32 -15.68
C GLU A 191 -18.86 26.64 -15.07
N LYS A 192 -18.57 26.90 -13.78
CA LYS A 192 -18.85 28.21 -13.16
C LYS A 192 -18.08 29.34 -13.84
N GLU A 193 -16.81 29.13 -14.16
CA GLU A 193 -15.98 30.10 -14.88
C GLU A 193 -16.59 30.43 -16.25
N LYS A 194 -16.96 29.42 -17.03
CA LYS A 194 -17.63 29.62 -18.33
C LYS A 194 -18.95 30.37 -18.19
N ALA A 195 -19.77 30.02 -17.20
CA ALA A 195 -21.03 30.70 -16.95
C ALA A 195 -20.81 32.18 -16.59
N MET A 196 -19.83 32.47 -15.73
CA MET A 196 -19.48 33.83 -15.36
C MET A 196 -18.91 34.62 -16.54
N GLN A 197 -18.07 33.99 -17.37
CA GLN A 197 -17.54 34.59 -18.58
C GLN A 197 -18.66 34.96 -19.57
N ALA A 198 -19.65 34.08 -19.76
CA ALA A 198 -20.81 34.37 -20.61
C ALA A 198 -21.61 35.58 -20.12
N VAL A 199 -21.76 35.75 -18.80
CA VAL A 199 -22.40 36.94 -18.21
C VAL A 199 -21.57 38.19 -18.46
N VAL A 200 -20.24 38.12 -18.30
CA VAL A 200 -19.33 39.25 -18.61
C VAL A 200 -19.45 39.65 -20.07
N ASP A 201 -19.40 38.69 -20.99
CA ASP A 201 -19.53 38.94 -22.43
C ASP A 201 -20.88 39.59 -22.78
N HIS A 202 -21.96 39.11 -22.16
CA HIS A 202 -23.29 39.70 -22.32
C HIS A 202 -23.35 41.15 -21.83
N LEU A 203 -22.86 41.42 -20.61
CA LEU A 203 -22.84 42.78 -20.06
C LEU A 203 -21.96 43.72 -20.89
N GLN A 204 -20.83 43.23 -21.39
CA GLN A 204 -19.96 43.99 -22.28
C GLN A 204 -20.67 44.34 -23.60
N SER A 205 -21.43 43.39 -24.16
CA SER A 205 -22.22 43.64 -25.37
C SER A 205 -23.33 44.68 -25.12
N GLU A 206 -24.05 44.60 -24.00
CA GLU A 206 -25.11 45.55 -23.65
C GLU A 206 -24.53 46.94 -23.41
N LEU A 207 -23.42 47.05 -22.68
CA LEU A 207 -22.73 48.32 -22.47
C LEU A 207 -22.29 48.96 -23.80
N SER A 208 -21.76 48.16 -24.73
CA SER A 208 -21.39 48.66 -26.06
C SER A 208 -22.59 49.16 -26.86
N ASN A 209 -23.74 48.46 -26.76
CA ASN A 209 -24.99 48.84 -27.41
C ASN A 209 -25.52 50.16 -26.84
N GLN A 210 -25.54 50.31 -25.52
CA GLN A 210 -25.93 51.55 -24.85
C GLN A 210 -25.03 52.72 -25.25
N TYR A 211 -23.72 52.51 -25.34
CA TYR A 211 -22.78 53.54 -25.80
C TYR A 211 -23.07 54.00 -27.23
N VAL A 212 -23.39 53.06 -28.12
CA VAL A 212 -23.78 53.36 -29.51
C VAL A 212 -25.09 54.16 -29.55
N LYS A 213 -26.11 53.76 -28.80
CA LYS A 213 -27.38 54.52 -28.68
C LYS A 213 -27.14 55.94 -28.20
N TYR A 214 -26.37 56.11 -27.14
CA TYR A 214 -26.01 57.42 -26.60
C TYR A 214 -25.31 58.30 -27.65
N ARG A 215 -24.40 57.73 -28.45
CA ARG A 215 -23.77 58.48 -29.55
C ARG A 215 -24.77 58.90 -30.61
N TYR A 216 -25.66 58.01 -31.05
CA TYR A 216 -26.69 58.34 -32.03
C TYR A 216 -27.61 59.46 -31.52
N GLU A 217 -28.04 59.40 -30.26
CA GLU A 217 -28.84 60.46 -29.66
C GLU A 217 -28.07 61.79 -29.62
N CYS A 218 -26.79 61.78 -29.28
CA CYS A 218 -25.97 62.99 -29.28
C CYS A 218 -25.85 63.60 -30.68
N GLU A 219 -25.62 62.78 -31.72
CA GLU A 219 -25.55 63.26 -33.11
C GLU A 219 -26.91 63.79 -33.59
N ALA A 220 -28.01 63.11 -33.24
CA ALA A 220 -29.36 63.59 -33.54
C ALA A 220 -29.66 64.95 -32.85
N ARG A 221 -29.28 65.11 -31.58
CA ARG A 221 -29.41 66.39 -30.85
C ARG A 221 -28.57 67.49 -31.49
N LYS A 222 -27.33 67.22 -31.87
CA LYS A 222 -26.48 68.19 -32.60
C LYS A 222 -27.13 68.62 -33.90
N LEU A 223 -27.69 67.68 -34.67
CA LEU A 223 -28.38 67.96 -35.92
C LEU A 223 -29.63 68.83 -35.70
N LEU A 224 -30.45 68.50 -34.70
CA LEU A 224 -31.62 69.29 -34.33
C LEU A 224 -31.25 70.71 -33.89
N ILE A 225 -30.20 70.87 -33.07
CA ILE A 225 -29.69 72.19 -32.68
C ILE A 225 -29.21 72.97 -33.91
N TRP A 226 -28.52 72.30 -34.84
CA TRP A 226 -28.09 72.93 -36.08
C TRP A 226 -29.28 73.41 -36.93
N GLN A 227 -30.29 72.56 -37.12
CA GLN A 227 -31.54 72.91 -37.84
C GLN A 227 -32.30 74.05 -37.15
N LEU A 228 -32.44 74.00 -35.82
CA LEU A 228 -33.07 75.07 -35.04
C LEU A 228 -32.32 76.38 -35.22
N ASN A 229 -30.99 76.37 -35.11
CA ASN A 229 -30.18 77.57 -35.30
C ASN A 229 -30.26 78.13 -36.74
N GLU A 230 -30.40 77.26 -37.74
CA GLU A 230 -30.64 77.66 -39.13
C GLU A 230 -32.03 78.32 -39.28
N GLN A 231 -33.07 77.71 -38.69
CA GLN A 231 -34.42 78.26 -38.67
C GLN A 231 -34.50 79.58 -37.89
N THR A 232 -33.85 79.70 -36.72
CA THR A 232 -33.75 80.95 -35.95
C THR A 232 -33.00 82.03 -36.74
N ARG A 233 -32.00 81.66 -37.56
CA ARG A 233 -31.29 82.60 -38.43
C ARG A 233 -32.11 83.01 -39.66
N GLY A 234 -32.97 82.12 -40.16
CA GLY A 234 -33.94 82.39 -41.23
C GLY A 234 -35.08 83.29 -40.74
N SER A 235 -35.72 82.93 -39.62
CA SER A 235 -36.75 83.72 -38.95
C SER A 235 -36.21 85.04 -38.39
N ALA A 236 -34.99 85.13 -37.86
CA ALA A 236 -34.42 86.44 -37.48
C ALA A 236 -34.17 87.38 -38.68
N LYS A 237 -34.20 86.85 -39.92
CA LYS A 237 -34.22 87.68 -41.14
C LYS A 237 -35.64 88.05 -41.60
N GLU A 238 -36.69 87.39 -41.09
CA GLU A 238 -38.10 87.64 -41.41
C GLU A 238 -38.91 88.25 -40.24
N GLU A 239 -38.45 88.11 -38.99
CA GLU A 239 -39.16 88.45 -37.75
C GLU A 239 -38.37 89.47 -36.91
N HIS A 240 -38.12 90.63 -37.50
CA HIS A 240 -38.28 91.86 -36.71
C HIS A 240 -39.77 92.24 -36.54
N SER A 241 -40.72 91.32 -36.74
CA SER A 241 -42.16 91.59 -36.63
C SER A 241 -43.01 90.37 -36.21
N ALA A 242 -42.71 89.72 -35.09
CA ALA A 242 -43.70 88.89 -34.40
C ALA A 242 -43.23 88.59 -32.96
N TYR A 243 -43.25 89.61 -32.12
CA TYR A 243 -43.56 89.37 -30.71
C TYR A 243 -44.93 88.69 -30.68
N GLU A 244 -45.07 87.59 -29.95
CA GLU A 244 -46.06 87.42 -28.88
C GLU A 244 -46.25 85.93 -28.52
N ASN A 245 -45.91 85.61 -27.27
CA ASN A 245 -46.74 84.90 -26.30
C ASN A 245 -47.47 83.62 -26.77
N ALA A 246 -47.00 82.49 -26.25
CA ALA A 246 -47.88 81.37 -25.93
C ALA A 246 -47.39 80.74 -24.61
N GLU A 247 -47.69 81.40 -23.49
CA GLU A 247 -47.88 80.66 -22.23
C GLU A 247 -49.10 79.76 -22.43
N GLU A 248 -48.86 78.47 -22.66
CA GLU A 248 -49.90 77.45 -22.56
C GLU A 248 -50.36 77.35 -21.10
N GLU A 249 -51.38 78.13 -20.77
CA GLU A 249 -52.16 77.98 -19.55
C GLU A 249 -52.90 76.64 -19.62
N LYS A 250 -52.28 75.57 -19.11
CA LYS A 250 -52.90 74.25 -19.02
C LYS A 250 -54.13 74.32 -18.11
N ASP A 251 -55.20 73.66 -18.53
CA ASP A 251 -56.49 73.60 -17.82
C ASP A 251 -56.27 73.23 -16.34
N PRO A 252 -56.71 74.06 -15.38
CA PRO A 252 -56.56 73.79 -13.95
C PRO A 252 -57.14 72.42 -13.53
N VAL A 253 -58.10 71.87 -14.29
CA VAL A 253 -58.66 70.53 -14.04
C VAL A 253 -57.67 69.42 -14.38
N GLU A 254 -56.90 69.55 -15.46
CA GLU A 254 -55.88 68.57 -15.87
C GLU A 254 -54.71 68.54 -14.87
N LEU A 255 -54.31 69.71 -14.37
CA LEU A 255 -53.32 69.83 -13.31
C LEU A 255 -53.80 69.20 -12.00
N GLN A 256 -55.07 69.39 -11.64
CA GLN A 256 -55.65 68.77 -10.46
C GLN A 256 -55.75 67.23 -10.58
N LEU A 257 -56.08 66.72 -11.78
CA LEU A 257 -56.13 65.29 -12.04
C LEU A 257 -54.72 64.67 -11.95
N SER A 258 -53.74 65.30 -12.58
CA SER A 258 -52.33 64.86 -12.55
C SER A 258 -51.77 64.87 -11.12
N LEU A 259 -52.11 65.90 -10.34
CA LEU A 259 -51.72 66.00 -8.93
C LEU A 259 -52.33 64.87 -8.09
N LYS A 260 -53.61 64.52 -8.31
CA LYS A 260 -54.24 63.36 -7.64
C LYS A 260 -53.57 62.05 -8.00
N VAL A 261 -53.27 61.82 -9.27
CA VAL A 261 -52.55 60.61 -9.73
C VAL A 261 -51.17 60.52 -9.08
N CYS A 262 -50.42 61.62 -9.03
CA CYS A 262 -49.12 61.64 -8.35
C CYS A 262 -49.23 61.38 -6.84
N GLN A 263 -50.29 61.87 -6.18
CA GLN A 263 -50.53 61.59 -4.76
C GLN A 263 -50.86 60.12 -4.52
N GLU A 264 -51.71 59.51 -5.35
CA GLU A 264 -52.04 58.10 -5.26
C GLU A 264 -50.81 57.23 -5.50
N ASP A 265 -49.99 57.53 -6.51
CA ASP A 265 -48.77 56.78 -6.78
C ASP A 265 -47.73 56.94 -5.66
N LEU A 266 -47.63 58.14 -5.06
CA LEU A 266 -46.81 58.35 -3.87
C LEU A 266 -47.29 57.47 -2.70
N THR A 267 -48.60 57.39 -2.46
CA THR A 267 -49.14 56.53 -1.40
C THR A 267 -48.87 55.05 -1.68
N LYS A 268 -49.03 54.58 -2.93
CA LYS A 268 -48.69 53.20 -3.31
C LYS A 268 -47.23 52.90 -3.05
N VAL A 269 -46.30 53.74 -3.52
CA VAL A 269 -44.86 53.54 -3.31
C VAL A 269 -44.52 53.53 -1.83
N GLN A 270 -45.16 54.39 -1.03
CA GLN A 270 -44.96 54.42 0.43
C GLN A 270 -45.44 53.13 1.10
N GLU A 271 -46.59 52.58 0.67
CA GLU A 271 -47.09 51.29 1.14
C GLU A 271 -46.17 50.12 0.76
N GLU A 272 -45.64 50.11 -0.48
CA GLU A 272 -44.69 49.09 -0.91
C GLU A 272 -43.38 49.15 -0.14
N LEU A 273 -42.87 50.36 0.13
CA LEU A 273 -41.68 50.58 0.93
C LEU A 273 -41.89 50.11 2.37
N ASN A 274 -43.05 50.42 2.96
CA ASN A 274 -43.40 49.95 4.30
C ASN A 274 -43.52 48.42 4.36
N ARG A 275 -44.12 47.80 3.32
CA ARG A 275 -44.21 46.34 3.18
C ARG A 275 -42.82 45.69 3.09
N MET A 276 -41.97 46.18 2.20
CA MET A 276 -40.59 45.69 2.07
C MET A 276 -39.81 45.91 3.38
N LYS A 277 -39.96 47.05 4.04
CA LYS A 277 -39.31 47.30 5.33
C LYS A 277 -39.79 46.30 6.39
N ALA A 278 -41.09 46.00 6.49
CA ALA A 278 -41.60 45.01 7.43
C ALA A 278 -41.09 43.58 7.14
N GLU A 279 -41.00 43.20 5.86
CA GLU A 279 -40.52 41.87 5.45
C GLU A 279 -39.01 41.69 5.69
N TYR A 280 -38.20 42.73 5.47
CA TYR A 280 -36.73 42.61 5.49
C TYR A 280 -36.07 43.10 6.77
N TRP A 281 -36.66 44.04 7.50
CA TRP A 281 -36.00 44.70 8.64
C TRP A 281 -35.73 43.74 9.80
N ASP A 282 -36.68 42.88 10.16
CA ASP A 282 -36.53 41.96 11.30
C ASP A 282 -36.30 40.51 10.89
N VAL A 283 -36.85 40.05 9.76
CA VAL A 283 -36.95 38.60 9.50
C VAL A 283 -35.65 38.00 8.91
N VAL A 284 -35.00 38.69 7.98
CA VAL A 284 -33.87 38.11 7.25
C VAL A 284 -32.56 38.11 8.05
N PRO A 285 -32.22 39.17 8.82
CA PRO A 285 -31.02 39.18 9.66
C PRO A 285 -31.16 38.25 10.87
N GLN A 286 -32.30 38.28 11.58
CA GLN A 286 -32.49 37.47 12.79
C GLN A 286 -32.52 35.97 12.47
N LEU A 287 -33.24 35.54 11.43
CA LEU A 287 -33.28 34.14 11.04
C LEU A 287 -31.89 33.58 10.69
N LYS A 288 -31.05 34.37 10.02
CA LYS A 288 -29.67 33.99 9.70
C LYS A 288 -28.79 33.96 10.96
N CYS A 289 -28.97 34.89 11.88
CA CYS A 289 -28.29 34.87 13.17
C CYS A 289 -28.69 33.65 14.01
N ASP A 290 -29.98 33.35 14.12
CA ASP A 290 -30.50 32.23 14.90
C ASP A 290 -30.03 30.87 14.36
N THR A 291 -30.09 30.71 13.03
CA THR A 291 -29.57 29.50 12.37
C THR A 291 -28.06 29.35 12.56
N LEU A 292 -27.30 30.44 12.49
CA LEU A 292 -25.86 30.42 12.76
C LEU A 292 -25.56 30.10 14.24
N GLU A 293 -26.31 30.66 15.18
CA GLU A 293 -26.16 30.33 16.60
C GLU A 293 -26.47 28.87 16.91
N GLN A 294 -27.52 28.31 16.29
CA GLN A 294 -27.89 26.90 16.47
C GLN A 294 -26.79 25.97 15.98
N THR A 295 -26.24 26.23 14.79
CA THR A 295 -25.14 25.43 14.23
C THR A 295 -23.86 25.56 15.08
N HIS A 296 -23.57 26.76 15.60
CA HIS A 296 -22.46 26.98 16.52
C HIS A 296 -22.62 26.19 17.82
N ARG A 297 -23.81 26.24 18.46
CA ARG A 297 -24.11 25.46 19.67
C ARG A 297 -23.95 23.96 19.42
N GLN A 298 -24.43 23.45 18.28
CA GLN A 298 -24.30 22.04 17.91
C GLN A 298 -22.82 21.63 17.73
N THR A 299 -22.04 22.44 17.04
CA THR A 299 -20.61 22.20 16.82
C THR A 299 -19.85 22.17 18.14
N LEU A 300 -20.18 23.09 19.06
CA LEU A 300 -19.57 23.15 20.38
C LEU A 300 -19.88 21.91 21.23
N LEU A 301 -21.10 21.38 21.13
CA LEU A 301 -21.46 20.11 21.77
C LEU A 301 -20.67 18.93 21.20
N GLN A 302 -20.55 18.83 19.87
CA GLN A 302 -19.76 17.78 19.23
C GLN A 302 -18.29 17.83 19.64
N LEU A 303 -17.72 19.03 19.73
CA LEU A 303 -16.33 19.22 20.16
C LEU A 303 -16.13 18.78 21.61
N LYS A 304 -17.08 19.10 22.51
CA LYS A 304 -17.04 18.63 23.91
C LYS A 304 -17.13 17.11 24.01
N THR A 305 -17.99 16.47 23.21
CA THR A 305 -18.09 15.01 23.16
C THR A 305 -16.79 14.40 22.69
N LEU A 306 -16.23 14.88 21.57
CA LEU A 306 -14.98 14.38 21.01
C LEU A 306 -13.79 14.59 21.97
N GLN A 307 -13.76 15.72 22.68
CA GLN A 307 -12.78 15.98 23.73
C GLN A 307 -12.92 15.00 24.90
N GLY A 308 -14.16 14.66 25.28
CA GLY A 308 -14.45 13.62 26.26
C GLY A 308 -13.91 12.26 25.83
N ASP A 309 -14.23 11.85 24.60
CA ASP A 309 -13.79 10.58 24.01
C ASP A 309 -12.26 10.51 23.91
N PHE A 310 -11.60 11.59 23.49
CA PHE A 310 -10.15 11.70 23.46
C PHE A 310 -9.53 11.53 24.86
N ASN A 311 -10.12 12.16 25.88
CA ASN A 311 -9.66 12.01 27.26
C ASN A 311 -9.86 10.57 27.78
N CYS A 312 -10.95 9.89 27.40
CA CYS A 312 -11.17 8.49 27.73
C CYS A 312 -10.11 7.60 27.08
N LEU A 313 -9.90 7.75 25.77
CA LEU A 313 -8.89 7.00 25.03
C LEU A 313 -7.48 7.20 25.59
N LYS A 314 -7.16 8.44 25.99
CA LYS A 314 -5.88 8.75 26.66
C LYS A 314 -5.71 7.97 27.97
N ARG A 315 -6.75 7.89 28.80
CA ARG A 315 -6.71 7.09 30.05
C ARG A 315 -6.55 5.61 29.77
N GLU A 316 -7.24 5.07 28.77
CA GLU A 316 -7.10 3.67 28.36
C GLU A 316 -5.68 3.36 27.88
N TYR A 317 -5.12 4.26 27.07
CA TYR A 317 -3.73 4.17 26.62
C TYR A 317 -2.74 4.21 27.79
N ASP A 318 -2.90 5.17 28.71
CA ASP A 318 -2.05 5.29 29.90
C ASP A 318 -2.13 4.01 30.76
N THR A 319 -3.33 3.45 30.92
CA THR A 319 -3.55 2.19 31.64
C THR A 319 -2.84 1.01 30.96
N LEU A 320 -2.96 0.89 29.63
CA LEU A 320 -2.30 -0.16 28.87
C LEU A 320 -0.77 -0.03 28.94
N LEU A 321 -0.26 1.21 28.90
CA LEU A 321 1.15 1.51 29.05
C LEU A 321 1.67 1.10 30.44
N GLU A 322 0.90 1.36 31.50
CA GLU A 322 1.21 0.91 32.85
C GLU A 322 1.21 -0.62 32.97
N LEU A 323 0.23 -1.30 32.38
CA LEU A 323 0.19 -2.78 32.34
C LEU A 323 1.40 -3.36 31.61
N HIS A 324 1.78 -2.80 30.46
CA HIS A 324 2.96 -3.24 29.72
C HIS A 324 4.24 -3.04 30.53
N LYS A 325 4.41 -1.87 31.17
CA LYS A 325 5.55 -1.61 32.07
C LYS A 325 5.59 -2.62 33.22
N ARG A 326 4.45 -2.89 33.86
CA ARG A 326 4.35 -3.87 34.95
C ARG A 326 4.65 -5.30 34.48
N GLY A 327 4.15 -5.69 33.30
CA GLY A 327 4.44 -6.98 32.68
C GLY A 327 5.93 -7.17 32.39
N LYS A 328 6.62 -6.11 31.94
CA LYS A 328 8.08 -6.13 31.75
C LYS A 328 8.82 -6.32 33.08
N VAL A 329 8.40 -5.63 34.15
CA VAL A 329 8.98 -5.78 35.49
C VAL A 329 8.74 -7.18 36.06
N HIS A 330 7.54 -7.76 35.88
CA HIS A 330 7.28 -9.14 36.31
C HIS A 330 8.09 -10.18 35.51
N ALA A 331 8.30 -9.96 34.21
CA ALA A 331 9.17 -10.82 33.40
C ALA A 331 10.63 -10.80 33.89
N GLU A 332 11.17 -9.62 34.24
CA GLU A 332 12.51 -9.47 34.83
C GLU A 332 12.65 -10.11 36.23
N ILE A 333 11.57 -10.12 37.03
CA ILE A 333 11.53 -10.78 38.34
C ILE A 333 11.45 -12.31 38.20
N HIS A 334 10.64 -12.83 37.27
CA HIS A 334 10.55 -14.28 37.02
C HIS A 334 11.86 -14.87 36.48
N ASP A 335 12.59 -14.15 35.62
CA ASP A 335 13.93 -14.58 35.18
C ASP A 335 14.95 -14.60 36.34
N SER A 336 14.76 -13.76 37.37
CA SER A 336 15.62 -13.72 38.55
C SER A 336 15.27 -14.78 39.61
N THR A 337 14.02 -15.22 39.72
CA THR A 337 13.58 -16.21 40.72
C THR A 337 13.77 -17.67 40.27
N THR A 338 13.86 -17.95 38.97
CA THR A 338 13.99 -19.34 38.47
C THR A 338 15.42 -19.92 38.63
N LEU A 339 16.39 -19.14 39.14
CA LEU A 339 17.75 -19.61 39.45
C LEU A 339 17.98 -19.93 40.94
N GLN A 340 16.93 -19.92 41.76
CA GLN A 340 17.08 -20.09 43.21
C GLN A 340 15.96 -20.96 43.80
N ASP A 341 15.78 -22.18 43.29
CA ASP A 341 15.20 -23.27 44.09
C ASP A 341 15.59 -24.64 43.51
N SER A 342 16.50 -25.32 44.20
CA SER A 342 16.63 -26.77 44.22
C SER A 342 16.78 -27.21 45.68
N PRO A 343 16.14 -28.31 46.10
CA PRO A 343 15.79 -28.56 47.50
C PRO A 343 16.89 -29.33 48.26
N GLU A 344 17.11 -28.99 49.53
CA GLU A 344 17.78 -29.89 50.50
C GLU A 344 16.74 -30.63 51.34
N ASP A 345 16.94 -31.94 51.41
CA ASP A 345 16.16 -32.95 52.13
C ASP A 345 16.20 -32.77 53.66
N SER A 346 15.06 -33.02 54.33
CA SER A 346 15.02 -33.45 55.74
C SER A 346 13.70 -34.15 56.07
N ILE A 347 13.78 -35.43 56.44
CA ILE A 347 12.76 -36.20 57.19
C ILE A 347 13.55 -37.04 58.24
N PRO A 348 12.96 -37.51 59.35
CA PRO A 348 12.97 -36.85 60.65
C PRO A 348 13.36 -37.85 61.78
N SER A 349 13.21 -37.46 63.05
CA SER A 349 13.07 -38.39 64.19
C SER A 349 11.62 -38.46 64.65
#